data_AF-A0A2G9ZE23-F1
#
_entry.id   AF-A0A2G9ZE23-F1
#
_cell.length_a   1.000
_cell.length_b   1.000
_cell.length_c   1.000
_cell.angle_alpha   90.00
_cell.angle_beta   90.00
_cell.angle_gamma   90.00
#
_symmetry.space_group_name_H-M   'P 1'
#
loop_
_entity.id
_entity.type
_entity.pdbx_description
1 polymer ?
#
loop_
_entity_poly.entity_id
_entity_poly.type
_entity_poly.pdbx_seq_one_letter_code
_entity_poly.pdbx_strand_id
1 'polypeptide(L)'
;DIKEIRRDSATKEDLQKFQDNTLEVFATKEDLQKFQDNALEVFATKEDLQAFATQAELFSFQDKTLTSLDSILQKLDILMVEKEVGYFQKKKERKLWAIMISAMKESNILTAKHLKAIQELEVF
;
A
#
# COMPACT_ATOMS: atom_id res chain seq x y z
N ASP A 1 -9.89 -10.65 -65.98
CA ASP A 1 -9.61 -9.38 -66.67
C ASP A 1 -8.13 -9.04 -66.63
N ILE A 2 -7.48 -8.85 -67.78
CA ILE A 2 -6.05 -8.44 -67.85
C ILE A 2 -5.85 -7.04 -67.25
N LYS A 3 -6.90 -6.21 -67.24
CA LYS A 3 -6.89 -4.86 -66.65
C LYS A 3 -6.73 -4.86 -65.13
N GLU A 4 -7.23 -5.88 -64.41
CA GLU A 4 -7.05 -6.01 -62.96
C GLU A 4 -5.62 -6.42 -62.62
N ILE A 5 -5.08 -7.42 -63.33
CA ILE A 5 -3.69 -7.86 -63.15
C ILE A 5 -2.72 -6.70 -63.32
N ARG A 6 -2.94 -5.85 -64.32
CA ARG A 6 -2.09 -4.68 -64.59
C ARG A 6 -2.22 -3.57 -63.54
N ARG A 7 -3.29 -3.57 -62.74
CA ARG A 7 -3.52 -2.61 -61.65
C ARG A 7 -2.83 -3.03 -60.36
N ASP A 8 -2.76 -4.34 -60.12
CA ASP A 8 -2.16 -4.93 -58.92
C ASP A 8 -0.70 -5.35 -59.11
N SER A 9 -0.16 -5.22 -60.33
CA SER A 9 1.24 -5.50 -60.64
C SER A 9 2.12 -4.27 -60.42
N ALA A 10 3.16 -4.41 -59.62
CA ALA A 10 4.22 -3.42 -59.53
C ALA A 10 4.94 -3.28 -60.88
N THR A 11 5.13 -2.03 -61.32
CA THR A 11 5.89 -1.70 -62.54
C THR A 11 7.38 -1.62 -62.25
N LYS A 12 8.21 -1.58 -63.30
CA LYS A 12 9.66 -1.42 -63.14
C LYS A 12 10.00 -0.09 -62.46
N GLU A 13 9.26 0.97 -62.77
CA GLU A 13 9.39 2.26 -62.11
C GLU A 13 9.04 2.20 -60.62
N ASP A 14 8.05 1.37 -60.23
CA ASP A 14 7.68 1.17 -58.82
C ASP A 14 8.81 0.47 -58.05
N LEU A 15 9.42 -0.55 -58.65
CA LEU A 15 10.57 -1.26 -58.07
C LEU A 15 11.79 -0.36 -57.93
N GLN A 16 12.05 0.49 -58.94
CA GLN A 16 13.16 1.44 -58.91
C GLN A 16 12.99 2.47 -57.78
N LYS A 17 11.79 3.05 -57.66
CA LYS A 17 11.45 3.96 -56.55
C LYS A 17 11.51 3.29 -55.19
N PHE A 18 11.14 2.01 -55.09
CA PHE A 18 11.27 1.23 -53.86
C PHE A 18 12.73 1.00 -53.49
N GLN A 19 13.60 0.79 -54.48
CA GLN A 19 15.04 0.64 -54.29
C GLN A 19 15.69 1.95 -53.82
N ASP A 20 15.33 3.07 -54.45
CA ASP A 20 15.91 4.38 -54.17
C ASP A 20 15.46 4.99 -52.83
N ASN A 21 14.29 4.60 -52.30
CA ASN A 21 13.71 5.22 -51.08
C ASN A 21 13.62 4.33 -49.83
N THR A 22 13.78 3.00 -49.91
CA THR A 22 13.31 2.13 -48.80
C THR A 22 14.26 1.03 -48.36
N LEU A 23 15.16 0.54 -49.20
CA LEU A 23 15.99 -0.63 -48.83
C LEU A 23 17.01 -0.34 -47.71
N GLU A 24 17.43 0.91 -47.52
CA GLU A 24 18.30 1.27 -46.38
C GLU A 24 17.55 1.30 -45.03
N VAL A 25 16.22 1.35 -45.03
CA VAL A 25 15.39 1.49 -43.82
C VAL A 25 14.83 0.13 -43.35
N PHE A 26 14.74 -0.86 -44.24
CA PHE A 26 14.27 -2.19 -43.89
C PHE A 26 15.42 -3.08 -43.42
N ALA A 27 15.17 -3.86 -42.36
CA ALA A 27 16.10 -4.91 -41.95
C ALA A 27 16.30 -5.90 -43.10
N THR A 28 17.56 -6.16 -43.45
CA THR A 28 17.95 -7.12 -44.48
C THR A 28 17.89 -8.55 -43.96
N LYS A 29 18.00 -9.53 -44.87
CA LYS A 29 18.09 -10.94 -44.45
C LYS A 29 19.32 -11.18 -43.57
N GLU A 30 20.44 -10.53 -43.89
CA GLU A 30 21.66 -10.58 -43.08
C GLU A 30 21.46 -9.99 -41.68
N ASP A 31 20.64 -8.94 -41.52
CA ASP A 31 20.31 -8.36 -40.21
C ASP A 31 19.48 -9.32 -39.34
N LEU A 32 18.54 -10.04 -39.96
CA LEU A 32 17.74 -11.08 -39.28
C LEU A 32 18.56 -12.33 -38.94
N GLN A 33 19.58 -12.64 -39.74
CA GLN A 33 20.48 -13.78 -39.51
C GLN A 33 21.37 -13.55 -38.27
N LYS A 34 21.83 -12.31 -38.07
CA LYS A 34 22.51 -11.90 -36.82
C LYS A 34 21.61 -12.01 -35.58
N PHE A 35 20.29 -11.89 -35.73
CA PHE A 35 19.32 -12.11 -34.66
C PHE A 35 19.17 -13.60 -34.28
N GLN A 36 19.35 -14.51 -35.23
CA GLN A 36 19.20 -15.95 -35.01
C GLN A 36 20.36 -16.58 -34.22
N ASP A 37 21.59 -16.16 -34.46
CA ASP A 37 22.74 -16.94 -34.00
C ASP A 37 23.08 -16.78 -32.50
N ASN A 38 22.58 -15.76 -31.81
CA ASN A 38 22.78 -15.57 -30.34
C ASN A 38 21.77 -14.63 -29.65
N ALA A 39 20.94 -13.88 -30.39
CA ALA A 39 20.20 -12.77 -29.79
C ALA A 39 18.90 -13.23 -29.10
N LEU A 40 18.22 -14.25 -29.64
CA LEU A 40 16.90 -14.69 -29.16
C LEU A 40 16.90 -15.31 -27.75
N GLU A 41 18.03 -15.83 -27.27
CA GLU A 41 18.12 -16.36 -25.90
C GLU A 41 18.25 -15.25 -24.83
N VAL A 42 18.62 -14.02 -25.23
CA VAL A 42 18.91 -12.91 -24.30
C VAL A 42 17.74 -11.92 -24.23
N PHE A 43 16.78 -11.97 -25.16
CA PHE A 43 15.61 -11.10 -25.15
C PHE A 43 14.50 -11.65 -24.26
N ALA A 44 14.08 -10.86 -23.28
CA ALA A 44 12.84 -11.10 -22.56
C ALA A 44 11.64 -11.00 -23.52
N THR A 45 10.80 -12.03 -23.49
CA THR A 45 9.50 -12.06 -24.17
C THR A 45 8.47 -11.22 -23.39
N LYS A 46 7.29 -10.99 -23.99
CA LYS A 46 6.20 -10.31 -23.28
C LYS A 46 5.75 -11.10 -22.07
N GLU A 47 5.77 -12.42 -22.18
CA GLU A 47 5.43 -13.37 -21.14
C GLU A 47 6.39 -13.26 -19.94
N ASP A 48 7.70 -13.09 -20.20
CA ASP A 48 8.71 -12.89 -19.13
C ASP A 48 8.47 -11.61 -18.33
N LEU A 49 7.91 -10.57 -18.96
CA LEU A 49 7.65 -9.28 -18.33
C LEU A 49 6.35 -9.25 -17.50
N GLN A 50 5.45 -10.23 -17.65
CA GLN A 50 4.18 -10.27 -16.92
C GLN A 50 4.35 -10.52 -15.41
N ALA A 51 5.47 -11.11 -15.00
CA ALA A 51 5.76 -11.38 -13.59
C ALA A 51 6.18 -10.12 -12.81
N PHE A 52 6.52 -9.02 -13.49
CA PHE A 52 6.96 -7.80 -12.84
C PHE A 52 5.79 -6.93 -12.41
N ALA A 53 5.83 -6.48 -11.16
CA ALA A 53 4.91 -5.46 -10.68
C ALA A 53 5.09 -4.17 -11.49
N THR A 54 3.98 -3.61 -11.92
CA THR A 54 3.94 -2.31 -12.57
C THR A 54 4.18 -1.20 -11.56
N GLN A 55 4.63 -0.05 -12.07
CA GLN A 55 4.80 1.15 -11.24
C GLN A 55 3.48 1.57 -10.55
N ALA A 56 2.34 1.40 -11.24
CA ALA A 56 1.02 1.70 -10.69
C ALA A 56 0.65 0.78 -9.52
N GLU A 57 0.98 -0.52 -9.60
CA GLU A 57 0.77 -1.46 -8.49
C GLU A 57 1.64 -1.10 -7.28
N LEU A 58 2.90 -0.70 -7.51
CA LEU A 58 3.79 -0.25 -6.44
C LEU A 58 3.26 1.02 -5.75
N PHE A 59 2.79 2.00 -6.51
CA PHE A 59 2.18 3.21 -5.94
C PHE A 59 0.89 2.89 -5.18
N SER A 60 0.03 2.02 -5.71
CA SER A 60 -1.19 1.60 -5.01
C SER A 60 -0.87 0.90 -3.68
N PHE A 61 0.16 0.05 -3.66
CA PHE A 61 0.63 -0.59 -2.44
C PHE A 61 1.18 0.44 -1.43
N GLN A 62 1.98 1.40 -1.89
CA GLN A 62 2.51 2.48 -1.07
C GLN A 62 1.38 3.32 -0.46
N ASP A 63 0.40 3.75 -1.25
CA ASP A 63 -0.72 4.57 -0.78
C ASP A 63 -1.56 3.85 0.27
N LYS A 64 -1.88 2.56 0.04
CA LYS A 64 -2.59 1.73 1.02
C LYS A 64 -1.80 1.61 2.31
N THR A 65 -0.49 1.39 2.22
CA THR A 65 0.39 1.28 3.38
C THR A 65 0.43 2.58 4.16
N LEU A 66 0.65 3.72 3.50
CA LEU A 66 0.68 5.04 4.12
C LEU A 66 -0.67 5.38 4.79
N THR A 67 -1.78 5.16 4.09
CA THR A 67 -3.13 5.39 4.64
C THR A 67 -3.38 4.53 5.88
N SER A 68 -2.93 3.27 5.87
CA SER A 68 -3.06 2.38 7.03
C SER A 68 -2.25 2.86 8.22
N LEU A 69 -1.03 3.37 7.98
CA LEU A 69 -0.16 3.92 9.02
C LEU A 69 -0.77 5.19 9.62
N ASP A 70 -1.31 6.08 8.79
CA ASP A 70 -1.98 7.30 9.27
C ASP A 70 -3.16 6.98 10.19
N SER A 71 -3.97 5.97 9.83
CA SER A 71 -5.09 5.53 10.69
C SER A 71 -4.61 4.96 12.02
N ILE A 72 -3.50 4.22 12.03
CA ILE A 72 -2.89 3.67 13.25
C ILE A 72 -2.38 4.81 14.14
N LEU A 73 -1.69 5.81 13.57
CA LEU A 73 -1.19 6.96 14.31
C LEU A 73 -2.32 7.75 14.97
N GLN A 74 -3.40 8.03 14.24
CA GLN A 74 -4.57 8.71 14.81
C GLN A 74 -5.19 7.95 16.00
N LYS A 75 -5.29 6.61 15.90
CA LYS A 75 -5.78 5.79 17.00
C LYS A 75 -4.84 5.81 18.21
N LEU A 76 -3.54 5.83 17.97
CA LEU A 76 -2.54 5.91 19.04
C LEU A 76 -2.63 7.26 19.78
N ASP A 77 -2.80 8.37 19.06
CA ASP A 77 -2.97 9.69 19.66
C ASP A 77 -4.20 9.74 20.58
N ILE A 78 -5.33 9.18 20.14
CA ILE A 78 -6.54 9.07 20.96
C ILE A 78 -6.26 8.25 22.22
N LEU A 79 -5.63 7.07 22.08
CA LEU A 79 -5.33 6.19 23.20
C LEU A 79 -4.38 6.82 24.23
N MET A 80 -3.41 7.62 23.77
CA MET A 80 -2.51 8.36 24.67
C MET A 80 -3.30 9.36 25.53
N VAL A 81 -4.20 10.13 24.90
CA VAL A 81 -5.06 11.10 25.60
C VAL A 81 -6.00 10.39 26.56
N GLU A 82 -6.69 9.33 26.12
CA GLU A 82 -7.60 8.56 26.97
C GLU A 82 -6.89 7.96 28.18
N LYS A 83 -5.67 7.44 28.00
CA LYS A 83 -4.86 6.89 29.09
C LYS A 83 -4.51 7.97 30.13
N GLU A 84 -4.10 9.15 29.68
CA GLU A 84 -3.78 10.27 30.57
C GLU A 84 -5.02 10.73 31.34
N VAL A 85 -6.13 10.94 30.65
CA VAL A 85 -7.41 11.31 31.26
C VAL A 85 -7.86 10.26 32.27
N GLY A 86 -7.80 8.97 31.92
CA GLY A 86 -8.16 7.87 32.79
C GLY A 86 -7.29 7.79 34.06
N TYR A 87 -5.99 8.08 33.94
CA TYR A 87 -5.11 8.18 35.10
C TYR A 87 -5.55 9.31 36.05
N PHE A 88 -5.84 10.50 35.51
CA PHE A 88 -6.30 11.63 36.33
C PHE A 88 -7.67 11.39 36.95
N GLN A 89 -8.60 10.76 36.22
CA GLN A 89 -9.91 10.36 36.75
C GLN A 89 -9.77 9.41 37.93
N LYS A 90 -9.03 8.30 37.78
CA LYS A 90 -8.76 7.36 38.89
C LYS A 90 -8.10 8.03 40.08
N LYS A 91 -7.16 8.95 39.85
CA LYS A 91 -6.52 9.73 40.93
C LYS A 91 -7.51 10.63 41.66
N LYS A 92 -8.43 11.29 40.95
CA LYS A 92 -9.48 12.13 41.54
C LYS A 92 -10.49 11.29 42.31
N GLU A 93 -10.94 10.18 41.75
CA GLU A 93 -11.86 9.24 42.40
C GLU A 93 -11.30 8.71 43.71
N ARG A 94 -10.04 8.27 43.73
CA ARG A 94 -9.38 7.83 44.98
C ARG A 94 -9.37 8.91 46.05
N LYS A 95 -9.07 10.16 45.70
CA LYS A 95 -9.12 11.28 46.64
C LYS A 95 -10.52 11.53 47.16
N LEU A 96 -11.53 11.49 46.29
CA LEU A 96 -12.93 11.67 46.68
C LEU A 96 -13.38 10.56 47.64
N TRP A 97 -13.05 9.31 47.34
CA TRP A 97 -13.36 8.17 48.21
C TRP A 97 -12.68 8.28 49.57
N ALA A 98 -11.41 8.72 49.61
CA ALA A 98 -10.70 8.95 50.87
C ALA A 98 -11.40 9.99 51.75
N ILE A 99 -11.87 11.10 51.15
CA ILE A 99 -12.63 12.15 51.85
C ILE A 99 -13.96 11.58 52.36
N MET A 100 -14.72 10.90 51.50
CA MET A 100 -16.02 10.33 51.84
C MET A 100 -15.92 9.34 53.00
N ILE A 101 -14.96 8.42 52.95
CA ILE A 101 -14.75 7.45 54.03
C ILE A 101 -14.37 8.15 55.34
N SER A 102 -13.51 9.18 55.26
CA SER A 102 -13.13 9.93 56.46
C SER A 102 -14.35 10.59 57.10
N ALA A 103 -15.19 11.27 56.31
CA ALA A 103 -16.44 11.87 56.80
C ALA A 103 -17.43 10.82 57.35
N MET A 104 -17.55 9.66 56.71
CA MET A 104 -18.41 8.57 57.19
C MET A 104 -17.90 7.91 58.48
N LYS A 105 -16.57 7.89 58.71
CA LYS A 105 -15.98 7.48 59.99
C LYS A 105 -16.28 8.50 61.08
N GLU A 106 -16.06 9.79 60.80
CA GLU A 106 -16.32 10.89 61.75
C GLU A 106 -17.79 10.93 62.20
N SER A 107 -18.71 10.60 61.30
CA SER A 107 -20.15 10.52 61.59
C SER A 107 -20.62 9.17 62.16
N ASN A 108 -19.70 8.25 62.49
CA ASN A 108 -20.00 6.90 63.01
C ASN A 108 -20.93 6.04 62.12
N ILE A 109 -20.96 6.29 60.81
CA ILE A 109 -21.79 5.54 59.85
C ILE A 109 -21.14 4.19 59.50
N LEU A 110 -19.80 4.12 59.49
CA LEU A 110 -19.06 2.91 59.13
C LEU A 110 -18.77 2.02 60.34
N THR A 111 -19.06 0.72 60.22
CA THR A 111 -18.69 -0.30 61.21
C THR A 111 -17.34 -0.93 60.87
N ALA A 112 -16.70 -1.63 61.82
CA ALA A 112 -15.44 -2.34 61.60
C ALA A 112 -15.51 -3.36 60.45
N LYS A 113 -16.66 -4.01 60.27
CA LYS A 113 -16.90 -4.92 59.14
C LYS A 113 -16.92 -4.18 57.80
N HIS A 114 -17.53 -2.99 57.74
CA HIS A 114 -17.55 -2.16 56.53
C HIS A 114 -16.13 -1.70 56.16
N LEU A 115 -15.31 -1.31 57.13
CA LEU A 115 -13.92 -0.89 56.88
C LEU A 115 -13.05 -2.01 56.32
N LYS A 116 -13.20 -3.23 56.86
CA LYS A 116 -12.48 -4.40 56.36
C LYS A 116 -12.86 -4.72 54.92
N ALA A 117 -14.15 -4.71 54.60
CA ALA A 117 -14.64 -4.93 53.24
C ALA A 117 -14.12 -3.86 52.26
N ILE A 118 -14.03 -2.59 52.69
CA ILE A 118 -13.48 -1.52 51.85
C ILE A 118 -11.98 -1.72 51.57
N GLN A 119 -11.22 -2.22 52.55
CA GLN A 119 -9.78 -2.52 52.36
C GLN A 119 -9.55 -3.70 51.40
N GLU A 120 -10.42 -4.72 51.42
CA GLU A 120 -10.34 -5.89 50.53
C GLU A 120 -10.66 -5.56 49.06
N LEU A 121 -11.36 -4.44 48.79
CA LEU A 121 -11.68 -4.01 47.43
C LEU A 121 -10.50 -3.38 46.68
N GLU A 122 -9.32 -3.23 47.30
CA GLU A 122 -8.12 -2.60 46.71
C GLU A 122 -8.39 -1.21 46.08
N VAL A 123 -9.44 -0.51 46.54
CA VAL A 123 -9.78 0.85 46.09
C VAL A 123 -8.76 1.87 46.64
N PHE A 124 -7.85 1.43 47.52
CA PHE A 124 -6.83 2.23 48.19
C PHE A 124 -5.41 1.81 47.81
#